data_AF-A0A9D7A1M7-F1
#
_entry.id   AF-A0A9D7A1M7-F1
#
_cell.length_a   1.000
_cell.length_b   1.000
_cell.length_c   1.000
_cell.angle_alpha   90.00
_cell.angle_beta   90.00
_cell.angle_gamma   90.00
#
_symmetry.space_group_name_H-M   'P 1'
#
loop_
_entity.id
_entity.type
_entity.pdbx_description
1 polymer ?
#
loop_
_entity_poly.entity_id
_entity_poly.type
_entity_poly.pdbx_seq_one_letter_code
_entity_poly.pdbx_strand_id
1 'polypeptide(L)' 'MIIAAYRAGEISLGKSAELLGVSSAEMQDTLHHAGVLIHLGPETRQELEKEIAEIESA' A
#
# COMPACT_ATOMS: atom_id res chain seq x y z
N MET A 1 -5.51 2.94 -14.39
CA MET A 1 -6.06 3.91 -13.42
C MET A 1 -5.84 3.44 -11.98
N ILE A 2 -6.28 2.24 -11.58
CA ILE A 2 -6.16 1.76 -10.18
C ILE A 2 -4.70 1.70 -9.69
N ILE A 3 -3.77 1.18 -10.50
CA ILE A 3 -2.34 1.16 -10.16
C ILE A 3 -1.77 2.57 -9.93
N ALA A 4 -2.21 3.56 -10.71
CA ALA A 4 -1.77 4.94 -10.55
C ALA A 4 -2.30 5.57 -9.26
N ALA A 5 -3.56 5.33 -8.92
CA ALA A 5 -4.16 5.78 -7.65
C ALA A 5 -3.51 5.10 -6.43
N TYR A 6 -3.18 3.80 -6.53
CA TYR A 6 -2.39 3.12 -5.49
C TYR A 6 -1.00 3.74 -5.34
N ARG A 7 -0.29 3.97 -6.45
CA ARG A 7 1.04 4.61 -6.43
C ARG A 7 1.01 6.03 -5.86
N ALA A 8 -0.09 6.75 -6.06
CA ALA A 8 -0.30 8.09 -5.52
C ALA A 8 -0.68 8.08 -4.02
N GLY A 9 -0.89 6.89 -3.42
CA GLY A 9 -1.34 6.76 -2.04
C GLY A 9 -2.82 7.12 -1.84
N GLU A 10 -3.58 7.34 -2.92
CA GLU A 10 -4.99 7.72 -2.87
C GLU A 10 -5.90 6.56 -2.43
N ILE A 11 -5.48 5.33 -2.74
CA ILE A 11 -6.19 4.10 -2.35
C ILE A 11 -5.21 3.07 -1.79
N SER A 12 -5.67 2.31 -0.79
CA SER A 12 -4.88 1.24 -0.19
C SER A 12 -4.78 0.00 -1.10
N LEU A 13 -3.88 -0.93 -0.76
CA LEU A 13 -3.76 -2.23 -1.41
C LEU A 13 -5.08 -3.00 -1.37
N GLY A 14 -5.72 -3.03 -0.18
CA GLY A 14 -7.01 -3.69 0.00
C GLY A 14 -8.11 -3.05 -0.83
N LYS A 15 -8.14 -1.71 -0.89
CA LYS A 15 -9.14 -1.02 -1.73
C LYS A 15 -8.91 -1.26 -3.22
N SER A 16 -7.64 -1.36 -3.64
CA SER A 16 -7.27 -1.69 -5.01
C SER A 16 -7.70 -3.12 -5.39
N ALA A 17 -7.53 -4.08 -4.48
CA ALA A 17 -7.97 -5.46 -4.67
C ALA A 17 -9.50 -5.58 -4.77
N GLU A 18 -10.22 -4.88 -3.88
CA GLU A 18 -11.69 -4.80 -3.91
C GLU A 18 -12.22 -4.24 -5.25
N LEU A 19 -11.63 -3.14 -5.73
CA LEU A 19 -12.02 -2.49 -6.97
C LEU A 19 -11.77 -3.34 -8.22
N LEU A 20 -10.77 -4.23 -8.17
CA LEU A 20 -10.45 -5.16 -9.25
C LEU A 20 -11.14 -6.53 -9.09
N GLY A 21 -11.84 -6.78 -7.98
CA GLY A 21 -12.47 -8.06 -7.68
C GLY A 21 -11.46 -9.21 -7.53
N VAL A 22 -10.23 -8.90 -7.13
CA VAL A 22 -9.14 -9.86 -6.93
C VAL A 22 -8.79 -9.99 -5.46
N SER A 23 -8.08 -11.05 -5.10
CA SER A 23 -7.51 -11.19 -3.76
C SER A 23 -6.38 -10.18 -3.52
N SER A 24 -6.10 -9.89 -2.25
CA SER A 24 -4.95 -9.05 -1.88
C SER A 24 -3.61 -9.60 -2.39
N ALA A 25 -3.46 -10.93 -2.47
CA ALA A 25 -2.27 -11.58 -3.01
C ALA A 25 -2.14 -11.33 -4.52
N GLU A 26 -3.21 -11.52 -5.29
CA GLU A 26 -3.23 -11.23 -6.73
C GLU A 26 -3.00 -9.74 -7.03
N MET A 27 -3.49 -8.86 -6.15
CA MET A 27 -3.21 -7.42 -6.24
C MET A 27 -1.73 -7.12 -6.00
N GLN A 28 -1.09 -7.77 -5.03
CA GLN A 28 0.35 -7.62 -4.80
C GLN A 28 1.14 -8.08 -6.03
N ASP A 29 0.81 -9.24 -6.59
CA ASP A 29 1.45 -9.72 -7.81
C ASP A 29 1.27 -8.72 -8.96
N THR A 30 0.07 -8.15 -9.12
CA THR A 30 -0.21 -7.14 -10.16
C THR A 30 0.65 -5.90 -9.99
N LEU A 31 0.79 -5.40 -8.77
CA LEU A 31 1.63 -4.22 -8.46
C LEU A 31 3.11 -4.51 -8.68
N HIS A 32 3.57 -5.69 -8.26
CA HIS A 32 4.95 -6.13 -8.46
C HIS A 32 5.29 -6.23 -9.96
N HIS A 33 4.43 -6.83 -10.78
CA HIS A 33 4.61 -6.89 -12.24
C HIS A 33 4.58 -5.51 -12.90
N ALA A 34 3.86 -4.54 -12.31
CA ALA A 34 3.83 -3.16 -12.77
C ALA A 34 5.05 -2.34 -12.30
N GLY A 35 6.02 -2.95 -11.60
CA GLY A 35 7.19 -2.27 -11.06
C GLY A 35 6.87 -1.33 -9.91
N VAL A 36 5.75 -1.55 -9.22
CA VAL A 36 5.34 -0.74 -8.07
C VAL A 36 5.89 -1.37 -6.80
N LEU A 37 6.67 -0.61 -6.06
CA LEU A 37 7.11 -0.99 -4.72
C LEU A 37 5.89 -1.04 -3.80
N ILE A 38 5.69 -2.20 -3.17
CA ILE A 38 4.61 -2.41 -2.21
C ILE A 38 5.21 -2.17 -0.83
N HIS A 39 4.89 -1.02 -0.24
CA HIS A 39 5.21 -0.78 1.16
C HIS A 39 4.19 -1.52 2.03
N LEU A 40 4.61 -2.65 2.62
CA LEU A 40 3.79 -3.47 3.53
C LEU A 40 3.92 -3.03 5.00
N GLY A 41 4.20 -1.74 5.21
CA GLY A 41 4.52 -1.15 6.50
C GLY A 41 5.98 -0.74 6.62
N PRO A 42 6.38 -0.25 7.80
CA PRO A 42 7.72 0.23 8.06
C PRO A 42 8.75 -0.89 7.93
N GLU A 43 9.78 -0.66 7.12
CA GLU A 43 10.88 -1.62 6.90
C GLU A 43 11.86 -1.61 8.09
N THR A 44 11.84 -0.53 8.87
CA THR A 44 12.69 -0.36 10.05
C THR A 44 11.89 0.04 11.28
N ARG A 45 12.45 -0.28 12.45
CA ARG A 45 11.89 0.15 13.74
C ARG A 45 11.74 1.67 13.85
N GLN A 46 12.64 2.43 13.24
CA GLN A 46 12.59 3.90 13.26
C GLN A 46 11.44 4.45 12.40
N GLU A 47 11.15 3.84 11.26
CA GLU A 47 9.96 4.17 10.47
C GLU A 47 8.68 3.84 11.23
N LEU A 48 8.64 2.70 11.92
CA LEU A 48 7.50 2.33 12.77
C LEU A 48 7.27 3.35 13.89
N GLU A 49 8.33 3.73 14.60
CA GLU A 49 8.25 4.73 15.68
C GLU A 49 7.79 6.10 15.15
N LYS A 50 8.20 6.47 13.94
CA LYS A 50 7.75 7.69 13.27
C LYS A 50 6.27 7.65 12.90
N GLU A 51 5.81 6.55 12.27
CA GLU A 51 4.42 6.37 11.89
C GLU A 51 3.49 6.36 13.12
N ILE A 52 3.90 5.70 14.21
CA ILE A 52 3.15 5.71 15.48
C ILE A 52 3.03 7.14 16.03
N ALA A 53 4.13 7.89 16.05
CA ALA A 53 4.11 9.28 16.52
C ALA A 53 3.21 10.19 15.66
N GLU A 54 3.14 9.96 14.35
CA GLU A 54 2.24 10.69 13.44
C GLU A 54 0.76 10.35 13.69
N ILE A 55 0.44 9.09 14.02
CA ILE A 55 -0.93 8.67 14.37
C ILE A 55 -1.36 9.21 15.73
N GLU A 56 -0.48 9.20 16.73
CA GLU A 56 -0.78 9.73 18.07
C GLU A 56 -0.95 11.27 18.10
N SER A 57 -0.47 11.96 17.08
CA SER A 57 -0.52 13.42 16.95
C SER A 57 -1.70 13.94 16.12
N ALA A 58 -2.53 13.05 15.56
CA ALA A 58 -3.67 13.36 14.69
C ALA A 58 -5.02 13.25 15.43
#